data_AF-A0A3M1BEG2-F1
#
_entry.id   AF-A0A3M1BEG2-F1
#
_cell.length_a   1.000
_cell.length_b   1.000
_cell.length_c   1.000
_cell.angle_alpha   90.00
_cell.angle_beta   90.00
_cell.angle_gamma   90.00
#
_symmetry.space_group_name_H-M   'P 1'
#
loop_
_entity.id
_entity.type
_entity.pdbx_description
1 polymer ?
#
loop_
_entity_poly.entity_id
_entity_poly.type
_entity_poly.pdbx_seq_one_letter_code
_entity_poly.pdbx_strand_id
1 'polypeptide(L)' 'MATYKISFVVINGEHPGGLINTEKEPHIGDILTMGGESFEILELVELIPPRGEMYYLHATCKPAENASAGGEQKRPVE' A
#
# COMPACT_ATOMS: atom_id res chain seq x y z
N MET A 1 5.88 16.45 8.25
CA MET A 1 5.03 16.01 7.14
C MET A 1 4.35 14.72 7.58
N ALA A 2 3.06 14.55 7.28
CA ALA A 2 2.31 13.39 7.71
C ALA A 2 2.88 12.09 7.11
N THR A 3 3.12 11.09 7.94
CA THR A 3 3.55 9.74 7.53
C THR A 3 2.38 8.79 7.67
N TYR A 4 2.01 8.15 6.56
CA TYR A 4 0.97 7.14 6.51
C TYR A 4 1.61 5.75 6.51
N LYS A 5 1.31 4.97 7.55
CA LYS A 5 1.64 3.56 7.65
C LYS A 5 0.45 2.76 7.17
N ILE A 6 0.59 2.13 6.01
CA ILE A 6 -0.47 1.37 5.38
C ILE A 6 -0.15 -0.11 5.50
N SER A 7 -0.88 -0.81 6.35
CA SER A 7 -0.87 -2.27 6.42
C SER A 7 -1.84 -2.79 5.37
N PHE A 8 -1.36 -3.30 4.25
CA PHE A 8 -2.24 -3.83 3.22
C PHE A 8 -2.29 -5.35 3.23
N VAL A 9 -3.44 -5.90 2.85
CA VAL A 9 -3.67 -7.34 2.69
C VAL A 9 -4.10 -7.61 1.26
N VAL A 10 -3.51 -8.62 0.62
CA VAL A 10 -3.89 -8.99 -0.75
C VAL A 10 -4.94 -10.09 -0.69
N ILE A 11 -6.15 -9.81 -1.16
CA ILE A 11 -7.20 -10.81 -1.31
C ILE A 11 -6.96 -11.65 -2.57
N ASN A 12 -7.17 -12.96 -2.47
CA ASN A 12 -6.99 -13.91 -3.58
C ASN A 12 -5.57 -13.93 -4.20
N GLY A 13 -4.56 -13.37 -3.54
CA GLY A 13 -3.16 -13.40 -3.98
C GLY A 13 -2.32 -14.41 -3.19
N GLU A 14 -1.21 -14.87 -3.77
CA GLU A 14 -0.19 -15.66 -3.07
C GLU A 14 0.59 -14.83 -2.05
N HIS A 15 0.54 -13.50 -2.15
CA HIS A 15 1.23 -12.59 -1.25
C HIS A 15 0.41 -12.34 0.03
N PRO A 16 0.98 -12.55 1.24
CA PRO A 16 0.25 -12.46 2.51
C PRO A 16 -0.10 -11.02 2.94
N GLY A 17 0.20 -10.01 2.13
CA GLY A 17 0.15 -8.60 2.51
C GLY A 17 1.49 -8.08 3.03
N GLY A 18 1.49 -6.85 3.54
CA GLY A 18 2.69 -6.19 4.05
C GLY A 18 2.41 -4.79 4.58
N LEU A 19 3.49 -4.07 4.90
CA LEU A 19 3.42 -2.72 5.44
C LEU A 19 4.21 -1.78 4.54
N ILE A 20 3.58 -0.70 4.06
CA ILE A 20 4.25 0.39 3.38
C ILE A 20 4.17 1.68 4.20
N ASN A 21 5.19 2.51 4.04
CA ASN A 21 5.25 3.86 4.54
C ASN A 21 5.19 4.81 3.35
N THR A 22 4.27 5.76 3.39
CA THR A 22 4.12 6.78 2.35
C THR A 22 3.85 8.13 3.00
N GLU A 23 4.32 9.20 2.37
CA GLU A 23 3.99 10.58 2.74
C GLU A 23 2.75 11.10 1.98
N LYS A 24 2.30 10.34 0.98
CA LYS A 24 1.07 10.57 0.24
C LYS A 24 -0.07 9.80 0.89
N GLU A 25 -1.18 10.48 1.16
CA GLU A 25 -2.42 9.84 1.61
C GLU A 25 -2.90 8.84 0.53
N PRO A 26 -3.14 7.56 0.90
CA PRO A 26 -3.64 6.58 -0.05
C PRO A 26 -5.13 6.77 -0.30
N HIS A 27 -5.58 6.42 -1.50
CA HIS A 27 -7.00 6.41 -1.85
C HIS A 27 -7.42 5.06 -2.43
N ILE A 28 -8.71 4.75 -2.32
CA ILE A 28 -9.29 3.58 -3.00
C ILE A 28 -9.10 3.76 -4.51
N GLY A 29 -8.58 2.74 -5.17
CA GLY A 29 -8.20 2.74 -6.58
C GLY A 29 -6.73 3.12 -6.86
N ASP A 30 -5.95 3.54 -5.85
CA ASP A 30 -4.49 3.70 -6.04
C ASP A 30 -3.84 2.33 -6.31
N ILE A 31 -2.75 2.36 -7.10
CA ILE A 31 -1.93 1.20 -7.40
C ILE A 31 -0.67 1.23 -6.54
N LEU A 32 -0.48 0.16 -5.75
CA LEU A 32 0.72 -0.07 -4.95
C LEU A 32 1.62 -1.08 -5.65
N THR A 33 2.91 -0.79 -5.73
CA THR A 33 3.90 -1.71 -6.30
C THR A 33 4.73 -2.33 -5.20
N MET A 34 4.85 -3.65 -5.19
CA MET A 34 5.67 -4.37 -4.23
C MET A 34 6.27 -5.62 -4.84
N GLY A 35 7.56 -5.85 -4.58
CA GLY A 35 8.22 -7.05 -5.08
C GLY A 35 8.22 -7.17 -6.61
N GLY A 36 7.89 -6.09 -7.34
CA GLY A 36 7.72 -6.08 -8.79
C GLY A 36 6.28 -6.34 -9.27
N GLU A 37 5.34 -6.59 -8.37
CA GLU A 37 3.92 -6.76 -8.68
C GLU A 37 3.11 -5.53 -8.31
N SER A 38 1.99 -5.33 -9.00
CA SER A 38 1.09 -4.19 -8.78
C SER A 38 -0.23 -4.65 -8.17
N PHE A 39 -0.70 -3.91 -7.16
CA PHE A 39 -1.90 -4.21 -6.41
C PHE A 39 -2.80 -2.97 -6.35
N GLU A 40 -4.08 -3.14 -6.63
CA GLU A 40 -5.07 -2.07 -6.57
C GLU A 40 -5.72 -2.05 -5.19
N ILE A 41 -5.74 -0.88 -4.54
CA ILE A 41 -6.46 -0.67 -3.27
C ILE A 41 -7.96 -0.73 -3.55
N LEU A 42 -8.65 -1.69 -2.92
CA LEU A 42 -10.09 -1.86 -2.99
C LEU A 42 -10.81 -1.18 -1.82
N GLU A 43 -10.21 -1.26 -0.64
CA GLU A 43 -10.77 -0.70 0.58
C GLU A 43 -9.67 -0.09 1.42
N LEU A 44 -9.98 1.00 2.11
CA LEU A 44 -9.08 1.68 3.02
C LEU A 44 -9.81 1.93 4.34
N VAL A 45 -9.23 1.47 5.44
CA VAL A 45 -9.81 1.54 6.78
C VAL A 45 -8.79 2.16 7.72
N GLU A 46 -9.19 3.20 8.44
CA GLU A 46 -8.36 3.78 9.50
C GLU A 46 -8.39 2.86 10.72
N LEU A 47 -7.26 2.24 11.07
CA LEU A 47 -7.20 1.29 12.18
C LEU A 47 -7.13 1.99 13.54
N ILE A 48 -6.40 3.11 13.59
CA ILE A 48 -6.13 3.84 14.83
C ILE A 48 -6.26 5.32 14.50
N PRO A 49 -6.91 6.12 15.37
CA PRO A 49 -6.93 7.56 15.21
C PRO A 49 -5.50 8.11 15.12
N PRO A 50 -5.25 9.08 14.24
CA PRO A 50 -3.92 9.59 13.99
C PRO A 50 -3.30 10.15 15.27
N ARG A 51 -2.03 9.78 15.51
CA ARG A 51 -1.25 10.30 16.62
C ARG A 51 -0.28 11.33 16.09
N GLY A 52 -0.69 12.61 16.12
CA GLY A 52 0.08 13.71 15.54
C GLY A 52 0.15 13.57 14.03
N GLU A 53 1.37 13.39 13.50
CA GLU A 53 1.61 13.25 12.06
C GLU A 53 1.63 11.78 11.58
N MET A 54 1.35 10.81 12.45
CA MET A 54 1.36 9.38 12.11
C MET A 54 -0.06 8.81 11.96
N TYR A 55 -0.34 8.29 10.76
CA TYR A 55 -1.64 7.72 10.38
C TYR A 55 -1.48 6.21 10.15
N TYR A 56 -2.35 5.41 10.76
CA TYR A 56 -2.33 3.95 10.61
C TYR A 56 -3.55 3.50 9.83
N LEU A 57 -3.30 3.12 8.59
CA LEU A 57 -4.31 2.73 7.62
C LEU A 57 -4.17 1.23 7.32
N HIS A 58 -5.29 0.57 7.10
CA HIS A 58 -5.37 -0.77 6.57
C HIS A 58 -5.95 -0.71 5.17
N ALA A 59 -5.25 -1.28 4.20
CA ALA A 59 -5.74 -1.33 2.82
C ALA A 59 -6.01 -2.78 2.40
N THR A 60 -7.20 -3.05 1.89
CA THR A 60 -7.45 -4.34 1.22
C THR A 60 -7.15 -4.15 -0.24
N CYS A 61 -6.27 -4.97 -0.81
CA CYS A 61 -5.83 -4.87 -2.18
C CYS A 61 -6.11 -6.15 -2.95
N LYS A 62 -6.22 -6.04 -4.28
CA LYS A 62 -6.20 -7.19 -5.20
C LYS A 62 -5.01 -7.08 -6.15
N PRO A 63 -4.50 -8.19 -6.70
CA PRO A 63 -3.56 -8.12 -7.81
C PRO A 63 -4.19 -7.36 -8.98
N ALA A 64 -3.47 -6.38 -9.53
CA ALA A 64 -3.92 -5.63 -10.70
C ALA A 64 -3.68 -6.48 -11.96
N GLU A 65 -4.70 -6.61 -12.83
CA GLU A 65 -4.64 -7.42 -14.06
C GLU A 65 -3.53 -7.00 -15.05
N ASN A 66 -2.92 -5.82 -14.87
CA ASN A 66 -1.78 -5.32 -15.65
C ASN A 66 -0.41 -5.58 -14.99
N ALA A 67 -0.27 -6.60 -14.14
CA ALA A 67 1.00 -6.97 -13.49
C ALA A 67 1.98 -7.73 -14.43
N SER A 68 1.95 -7.48 -15.74
CA SER A 68 2.97 -7.98 -16.67
C SER A 68 3.91 -6.83 -17.09
N ALA A 69 5.15 -6.94 -16.60
CA ALA A 69 6.36 -6.20 -16.97
C ALA A 69 6.60 -4.80 -16.34
N GLY A 70 7.43 -4.79 -15.31
CA GLY A 70 8.48 -3.78 -15.12
C GLY A 70 8.11 -2.55 -14.29
N GLY A 71 8.68 -2.46 -13.08
CA GLY A 71 8.54 -1.27 -12.23
C GLY A 71 9.50 -1.31 -11.04
N GLU A 72 10.77 -1.03 -11.32
CA GLU A 72 11.82 -0.85 -10.31
C GLU A 72 11.48 0.32 -9.38
N GLN A 73 10.95 0.03 -8.19
CA GLN A 73 10.69 1.06 -7.18
C GLN A 73 11.91 1.17 -6.25
N LYS A 74 12.71 2.20 -6.53
CA LYS A 74 13.90 2.62 -5.78
C LYS A 74 13.55 2.77 -4.30
N ARG A 75 14.23 1.98 -3.47
CA ARG A 75 14.36 2.23 -2.03
C ARG A 75 15.01 3.61 -1.84
N PRO A 76 14.44 4.55 -1.09
CA PRO A 76 15.27 5.58 -0.48
C PRO A 76 16.09 4.88 0.60
N VAL A 77 17.39 4.79 0.35
CA VAL A 77 18.40 4.52 1.37
C VAL A 77 18.75 5.85 1.99
N GLU A 78 18.61 5.95 3.31
CA GLU A 78 19.43 6.83 4.15
C GLU A 78 19.94 6.01 5.33
#